data_AF-A0A2G9N9Y9-F1
#
_entry.id   AF-A0A2G9N9Y9-F1
#
_cell.length_a   1.000
_cell.length_b   1.000
_cell.length_c   1.000
_cell.angle_alpha   90.00
_cell.angle_beta   90.00
_cell.angle_gamma   90.00
#
_symmetry.space_group_name_H-M   'P 1'
#
loop_
_entity.id
_entity.type
_entity.pdbx_description
1 polymer ?
#
loop_
_entity_poly.entity_id
_entity_poly.type
_entity_poly.pdbx_seq_one_letter_code
_entity_poly.pdbx_strand_id
1 'polypeptide(L)'
;MNVYSESLILKLDSKGNLEWDKTFGGNDNDYINSVQQTRDGGYVVAGYTQSKTQPQQAVGYEPIRKQSKGTGNSSEAGVFKINSEGILNWERTLGGSNYNLANSIQQTEDLGYIVAGHTNKYGNNNVLILKLDSNGELCKQ
;
A
#
# COMPACT_ATOMS: atom_id res chain seq x y z
N MET A 1 23.37 13.54 -4.22
CA MET A 1 22.83 12.17 -4.13
C MET A 1 21.45 12.33 -3.51
N ASN A 2 20.38 12.10 -4.27
CA ASN A 2 19.03 12.17 -3.70
C ASN A 2 18.82 10.88 -2.89
N VAL A 3 18.47 11.02 -1.62
CA VAL A 3 18.10 9.89 -0.75
C VAL A 3 16.58 9.92 -0.68
N TYR A 4 15.92 8.88 -1.20
CA TYR A 4 14.47 8.74 -1.13
C TYR A 4 14.10 7.88 0.08
N SER A 5 12.93 8.15 0.68
CA SER A 5 12.41 7.35 1.78
C SER A 5 11.71 6.12 1.24
N GLU A 6 12.19 4.94 1.63
CA GLU A 6 11.58 3.66 1.31
C GLU A 6 10.79 3.13 2.51
N SER A 7 9.81 2.26 2.28
CA SER A 7 9.00 1.69 3.34
C SER A 7 9.46 0.29 3.72
N LEU A 8 9.75 0.06 5.00
CA LEU A 8 10.17 -1.23 5.55
C LEU A 8 9.03 -1.92 6.30
N ILE A 9 8.77 -3.19 5.98
CA ILE A 9 7.91 -4.07 6.77
C ILE A 9 8.78 -5.15 7.41
N LEU A 10 8.59 -5.35 8.71
CA LEU A 10 9.24 -6.39 9.50
C LEU A 10 8.18 -7.37 10.02
N LYS A 11 8.46 -8.67 9.91
CA LYS A 11 7.76 -9.71 10.69
C LYS A 11 8.71 -10.25 11.74
N LEU A 12 8.24 -10.21 12.98
CA LEU A 12 8.95 -10.75 14.14
C LEU A 12 8.18 -11.93 14.71
N ASP A 13 8.90 -12.90 15.26
CA ASP A 13 8.29 -13.97 16.03
C ASP A 13 7.80 -13.46 17.40
N SER A 14 7.13 -14.33 18.16
CA SER A 14 6.62 -14.01 19.51
C SER A 14 7.70 -13.61 20.53
N LYS A 15 8.98 -13.85 20.24
CA LYS A 15 10.13 -13.49 21.07
C LYS A 15 10.84 -12.22 20.57
N GLY A 16 10.36 -11.63 19.48
CA GLY A 16 10.96 -10.46 18.84
C GLY A 16 12.10 -10.76 17.88
N ASN A 17 12.35 -12.03 17.51
CA ASN A 17 13.35 -12.36 16.51
C ASN A 17 12.81 -12.05 15.10
N LEU A 18 13.67 -11.53 14.23
CA LEU A 18 13.32 -11.27 12.83
C LEU A 18 13.03 -12.59 12.11
N GLU A 19 11.82 -12.72 11.56
CA GLU A 19 11.46 -13.81 10.65
C GLU A 19 11.72 -13.40 9.20
N TRP A 20 11.31 -12.19 8.82
CA TRP A 20 11.66 -11.59 7.54
C TRP A 20 11.51 -10.06 7.58
N ASP A 21 12.23 -9.41 6.69
CA ASP A 21 12.08 -8.00 6.35
C ASP A 21 11.84 -7.84 4.84
N LYS A 22 11.08 -6.81 4.48
CA LYS A 22 10.77 -6.47 3.10
C LYS A 22 10.76 -4.96 2.93
N THR A 23 11.51 -4.49 1.93
CA THR A 23 11.48 -3.09 1.51
C THR A 23 10.57 -2.95 0.30
N PHE A 24 9.61 -2.04 0.43
CA PHE A 24 8.65 -1.69 -0.60
C PHE A 24 8.84 -0.21 -0.98
N GLY A 25 8.85 0.06 -2.27
CA GLY A 25 8.97 1.42 -2.78
C GLY A 25 9.51 1.50 -4.19
N GLY A 26 9.95 2.70 -4.59
CA GLY A 26 10.54 2.98 -5.88
C GLY A 26 11.47 4.18 -5.86
N ASN A 27 11.41 5.00 -6.91
CA ASN A 27 12.39 6.07 -7.16
C ASN A 27 12.07 7.43 -6.49
N ASP A 28 11.14 7.48 -5.54
CA ASP A 28 10.74 8.65 -4.77
C ASP A 28 10.26 8.21 -3.37
N ASN A 29 9.63 9.10 -2.58
CA ASN A 29 9.18 8.73 -1.24
C ASN A 29 7.94 7.84 -1.26
N ASP A 30 8.00 6.78 -0.46
CA ASP A 30 6.91 5.84 -0.25
C ASP A 30 6.65 5.66 1.24
N TYR A 31 5.37 5.65 1.61
CA TYR A 31 4.94 5.60 3.00
C TYR A 31 3.89 4.52 3.20
N ILE A 32 4.13 3.63 4.16
CA ILE A 32 3.15 2.68 4.69
C ILE A 32 2.53 3.27 5.96
N ASN A 33 1.20 3.37 5.98
CA ASN A 33 0.45 3.92 7.10
C ASN A 33 -0.21 2.84 7.96
N SER A 34 -0.56 1.70 7.37
CA SER A 34 -1.29 0.64 8.05
C SER A 34 -0.97 -0.73 7.46
N VAL A 35 -0.81 -1.71 8.34
CA VAL A 35 -0.68 -3.13 8.01
C VAL A 35 -1.61 -3.93 8.91
N GLN A 36 -2.25 -4.95 8.34
CA GLN A 36 -3.10 -5.86 9.09
C GLN A 36 -2.90 -7.29 8.59
N GLN A 37 -2.71 -8.24 9.51
CA GLN A 37 -2.73 -9.66 9.17
C GLN A 37 -4.13 -10.09 8.73
N THR A 38 -4.20 -10.91 7.69
CA THR A 38 -5.44 -11.44 7.13
C THR A 38 -5.68 -12.89 7.57
N ARG A 39 -6.93 -13.35 7.48
CA ARG A 39 -7.36 -14.69 7.92
C ARG A 39 -6.65 -15.85 7.23
N ASP A 40 -6.12 -15.63 6.03
CA ASP A 40 -5.30 -16.60 5.29
C ASP A 40 -3.83 -16.62 5.73
N GLY A 41 -3.47 -15.88 6.79
CA GLY A 41 -2.11 -15.79 7.33
C GLY A 41 -1.22 -14.78 6.61
N GLY A 42 -1.67 -14.18 5.50
CA GLY A 42 -0.99 -13.08 4.83
C GLY A 42 -1.23 -11.73 5.51
N TYR A 43 -0.93 -10.65 4.79
CA TYR A 43 -1.10 -9.28 5.30
C TYR A 43 -1.65 -8.37 4.20
N VAL A 44 -2.47 -7.41 4.60
CA VAL A 44 -2.91 -6.30 3.76
C VAL A 44 -2.31 -5.00 4.28
N VAL A 45 -1.87 -4.15 3.37
CA VAL A 45 -1.09 -2.95 3.64
C VAL A 45 -1.72 -1.76 2.91
N ALA A 46 -1.69 -0.59 3.54
CA ALA A 46 -2.21 0.66 3.04
C ALA A 46 -1.17 1.78 3.22
N GLY A 47 -1.07 2.64 2.20
CA GLY A 47 -0.11 3.74 2.18
C GLY A 47 -0.23 4.60 0.93
N TYR A 48 0.79 5.41 0.66
CA TYR A 48 0.88 6.19 -0.57
C TYR A 48 2.30 6.20 -1.11
N THR A 49 2.40 6.37 -2.43
CA THR A 49 3.65 6.33 -3.18
C THR A 49 3.80 7.58 -4.04
N GLN A 50 4.97 8.21 -4.00
CA GLN A 50 5.38 9.26 -4.93
C GLN A 50 6.21 8.67 -6.10
N SER A 51 6.68 7.43 -5.95
CA SER A 51 7.67 6.74 -6.80
C SER A 51 7.17 6.32 -8.16
N LYS A 52 7.35 7.09 -9.23
CA LYS A 52 6.79 6.78 -10.57
C LYS A 52 7.31 5.50 -11.22
N THR A 53 8.50 5.06 -10.84
CA THR A 53 9.13 3.86 -11.37
C THR A 53 9.61 2.96 -10.25
N GLN A 54 9.81 1.68 -10.59
CA GLN A 54 10.48 0.74 -9.70
C GLN A 54 11.92 1.19 -9.40
N PRO A 55 12.52 0.74 -8.27
CA PRO A 55 13.93 0.96 -8.01
C PRO A 55 14.72 0.28 -9.13
N GLN A 56 15.63 1.02 -9.76
CA GLN A 56 16.30 0.52 -10.98
C GLN A 56 17.31 -0.60 -10.69
N GLN A 57 17.71 -0.89 -9.45
CA GLN A 57 18.83 -1.81 -9.17
C GLN A 57 18.84 -2.45 -7.76
N ALA A 58 17.73 -2.99 -7.25
CA ALA A 58 17.76 -3.51 -5.89
C ALA A 58 17.21 -4.94 -5.75
N VAL A 59 18.09 -5.86 -5.38
CA VAL A 59 17.79 -7.26 -5.09
C VAL A 59 16.99 -7.31 -3.78
N GLY A 60 15.82 -7.96 -3.79
CA GLY A 60 14.95 -8.07 -2.61
C GLY A 60 13.88 -6.97 -2.48
N TYR A 61 13.71 -6.12 -3.50
CA TYR A 61 12.66 -5.12 -3.54
C TYR A 61 11.40 -5.67 -4.17
N GLU A 62 10.27 -5.47 -3.49
CA GLU A 62 8.96 -5.77 -4.02
C GLU A 62 8.29 -4.46 -4.46
N PRO A 63 7.82 -4.36 -5.72
CA PRO A 63 7.19 -3.14 -6.19
C PRO A 63 5.87 -2.89 -5.46
N ILE A 64 5.59 -1.63 -5.14
CA ILE A 64 4.24 -1.17 -4.75
C ILE A 64 3.37 -0.93 -6.00
N ARG A 65 3.99 -0.82 -7.19
CA ARG A 65 3.30 -0.64 -8.47
C ARG A 65 4.07 -1.09 -9.72
N LYS A 66 3.31 -1.46 -10.77
CA LYS A 66 3.82 -1.64 -12.15
C LYS A 66 3.99 -0.35 -12.98
N GLN A 67 3.22 0.73 -12.73
CA GLN A 67 3.39 2.05 -13.41
C GLN A 67 2.45 3.13 -12.81
N SER A 68 2.96 4.32 -12.52
CA SER A 68 2.14 5.49 -12.15
C SER A 68 1.39 6.07 -13.36
N LYS A 69 0.14 6.53 -13.17
CA LYS A 69 -0.64 7.23 -14.20
C LYS A 69 -0.72 8.74 -13.97
N GLY A 70 -0.20 9.24 -12.84
CA GLY A 70 -0.20 10.65 -12.48
C GLY A 70 0.85 11.49 -13.22
N THR A 71 0.49 12.71 -13.59
CA THR A 71 1.42 13.77 -14.00
C THR A 71 1.86 14.57 -12.75
N GLY A 72 3.10 15.11 -12.73
CA GLY A 72 3.60 15.95 -11.62
C GLY A 72 4.01 15.21 -10.32
N ASN A 73 4.16 15.94 -9.20
CA ASN A 73 4.57 15.43 -7.86
C ASN A 73 3.38 14.83 -7.07
N SER A 74 2.44 14.17 -7.74
CA SER A 74 1.23 13.65 -7.09
C SER A 74 1.54 12.37 -6.31
N SER A 75 1.12 12.33 -5.05
CA SER A 75 1.11 11.09 -4.25
C SER A 75 -0.09 10.25 -4.70
N GLU A 76 0.13 8.97 -4.95
CA GLU A 76 -0.92 8.03 -5.30
C GLU A 76 -1.11 7.05 -4.14
N ALA A 77 -2.33 6.96 -3.63
CA ALA A 77 -2.65 5.98 -2.61
C ALA A 77 -2.59 4.56 -3.15
N GLY A 78 -2.01 3.66 -2.36
CA GLY A 78 -1.84 2.27 -2.67
C GLY A 78 -2.34 1.37 -1.55
N VAL A 79 -2.90 0.23 -1.94
CA VAL A 79 -3.09 -0.91 -1.06
C VAL A 79 -2.51 -2.15 -1.72
N PHE A 80 -1.91 -3.02 -0.93
CA PHE A 80 -1.36 -4.27 -1.44
C PHE A 80 -1.55 -5.40 -0.44
N LYS A 81 -1.57 -6.62 -0.96
CA LYS A 81 -1.61 -7.84 -0.17
C LYS A 81 -0.33 -8.63 -0.39
N ILE A 82 0.25 -9.09 0.70
CA ILE A 82 1.38 -10.01 0.73
C ILE A 82 0.97 -11.33 1.41
N ASN A 83 1.64 -12.42 1.05
CA ASN A 83 1.48 -13.70 1.75
C ASN A 83 2.22 -13.70 3.11
N SER A 84 2.20 -14.83 3.81
CA SER A 84 2.85 -14.99 5.13
C SER A 84 4.39 -14.87 5.10
N GLU A 85 4.99 -14.97 3.92
CA GLU A 85 6.43 -14.87 3.64
C GLU A 85 6.84 -13.48 3.14
N GLY A 86 5.89 -12.54 3.09
CA GLY A 86 6.12 -11.18 2.61
C GLY A 86 6.20 -11.04 1.09
N ILE A 87 5.76 -12.04 0.32
CA ILE A 87 5.72 -12.00 -1.15
C ILE A 87 4.43 -11.33 -1.60
N LEU A 88 4.53 -10.42 -2.58
CA LEU A 88 3.39 -9.68 -3.13
C LEU A 88 2.40 -10.62 -3.85
N ASN A 89 1.14 -10.59 -3.41
CA ASN A 89 0.03 -11.28 -4.07
C ASN A 89 -0.67 -10.36 -5.08
N TRP A 90 -1.04 -9.16 -4.63
CA TRP A 90 -1.68 -8.15 -5.48
C TRP A 90 -1.46 -6.75 -4.94
N GLU A 91 -1.58 -5.76 -5.82
CA GLU A 91 -1.51 -4.33 -5.53
C GLU A 91 -2.65 -3.58 -6.23
N ARG A 92 -3.10 -2.47 -5.65
CA ARG A 92 -4.10 -1.58 -6.21
C ARG A 92 -3.75 -0.14 -5.90
N THR A 93 -3.78 0.69 -6.93
CA THR A 93 -3.80 2.13 -6.76
C THR A 93 -5.23 2.59 -6.54
N LEU A 94 -5.48 3.29 -5.43
CA LEU A 94 -6.79 3.82 -5.08
C LEU A 94 -6.85 5.30 -5.48
N GLY A 95 -7.59 5.60 -6.54
CA GLY A 95 -7.77 6.97 -7.03
C GLY A 95 -6.70 7.42 -8.04
N GLY A 96 -6.65 8.74 -8.28
CA GLY A 96 -5.70 9.42 -9.18
C GLY A 96 -4.91 10.53 -8.49
N SER A 97 -4.36 11.49 -9.24
CA SER A 97 -3.37 12.50 -8.78
C SER A 97 -3.79 13.46 -7.65
N ASN A 98 -5.03 13.39 -7.15
CA ASN A 98 -5.60 14.27 -6.10
C ASN A 98 -6.05 13.50 -4.85
N TYR A 99 -5.59 12.26 -4.67
CA TYR A 99 -6.07 11.34 -3.64
C TYR A 99 -4.93 10.93 -2.70
N ASN A 100 -5.01 11.39 -1.44
CA ASN A 100 -4.16 10.94 -0.33
C ASN A 100 -4.89 9.85 0.47
N LEU A 101 -5.30 8.78 -0.22
CA LEU A 101 -6.01 7.66 0.39
C LEU A 101 -5.07 6.66 1.08
N ALA A 102 -5.67 5.77 1.86
CA ALA A 102 -5.06 4.63 2.55
C ALA A 102 -4.25 4.99 3.80
N ASN A 103 -4.93 5.60 4.77
CA ASN A 103 -4.40 5.75 6.13
C ASN A 103 -4.64 4.50 6.98
N SER A 104 -5.74 3.78 6.73
CA SER A 104 -6.11 2.58 7.46
C SER A 104 -6.75 1.56 6.54
N ILE A 105 -6.46 0.29 6.77
CA ILE A 105 -7.07 -0.84 6.07
C ILE A 105 -7.44 -1.95 7.06
N GLN A 106 -8.61 -2.56 6.86
CA GLN A 106 -9.07 -3.69 7.64
C GLN A 106 -9.77 -4.72 6.76
N GLN A 107 -9.40 -5.99 6.91
CA GLN A 107 -10.12 -7.13 6.38
C GLN A 107 -11.47 -7.28 7.09
N THR A 108 -12.49 -7.53 6.31
CA THR A 108 -13.87 -7.69 6.76
C THR A 108 -14.29 -9.16 6.79
N GLU A 109 -15.48 -9.43 7.34
CA GLU A 109 -15.97 -10.80 7.53
C GLU A 109 -16.21 -11.57 6.23
N ASP A 110 -16.60 -10.87 5.17
CA ASP A 110 -16.76 -11.39 3.80
C ASP A 110 -15.42 -11.58 3.06
N LEU A 111 -14.29 -11.51 3.77
CA LEU A 111 -12.92 -11.59 3.25
C LEU A 111 -12.49 -10.43 2.34
N GLY A 112 -13.33 -9.42 2.15
CA GLY A 112 -12.96 -8.16 1.51
C GLY A 112 -12.18 -7.23 2.44
N TYR A 113 -12.05 -5.96 2.04
CA TYR A 113 -11.27 -4.96 2.79
C TYR A 113 -11.97 -3.60 2.82
N ILE A 114 -12.01 -2.95 3.99
CA ILE A 114 -12.40 -1.55 4.11
C ILE A 114 -11.14 -0.70 4.21
N VAL A 115 -11.11 0.39 3.44
CA VAL A 115 -10.01 1.35 3.42
C VAL A 115 -10.55 2.72 3.77
N ALA A 116 -9.91 3.37 4.75
CA ALA A 116 -10.23 4.73 5.15
C ALA A 116 -9.05 5.68 4.85
N GLY A 117 -9.35 6.89 4.40
CA GLY A 117 -8.36 7.91 4.08
C GLY A 117 -8.99 9.25 3.77
N HIS A 118 -8.22 10.12 3.12
CA HIS A 118 -8.67 11.46 2.77
C HIS A 118 -8.50 11.75 1.26
N THR A 119 -9.36 12.62 0.73
CA THR A 119 -9.29 13.05 -0.66
C THR A 119 -9.45 14.55 -0.77
N ASN A 120 -8.69 15.15 -1.68
CA ASN A 120 -8.83 16.56 -2.03
C ASN A 120 -9.67 16.76 -3.30
N LYS A 121 -10.23 15.68 -3.88
CA LYS A 121 -11.01 15.75 -5.12
C LYS A 121 -12.27 16.62 -5.00
N TYR A 122 -12.86 16.71 -3.82
CA TYR A 122 -14.12 17.42 -3.58
C TYR A 122 -13.93 18.64 -2.65
N GLY A 123 -12.73 19.22 -2.62
CA GLY A 123 -12.32 20.25 -1.66
C GLY A 123 -11.40 19.71 -0.56
N ASN A 124 -10.99 20.56 0.38
CA ASN A 124 -9.94 20.24 1.35
C ASN A 124 -10.34 19.11 2.33
N ASN A 125 -9.50 18.06 2.42
CA ASN A 125 -9.52 17.04 3.48
C ASN A 125 -10.87 16.34 3.71
N ASN A 126 -11.53 15.91 2.63
CA ASN A 126 -12.73 15.09 2.77
C ASN A 126 -12.36 13.66 3.20
N VAL A 127 -13.17 13.06 4.10
CA VAL A 127 -13.04 11.67 4.49
C VAL A 127 -13.60 10.76 3.40
N LEU A 128 -12.90 9.67 3.07
CA LEU A 128 -13.38 8.63 2.17
C LEU A 128 -13.26 7.26 2.83
N ILE A 129 -14.30 6.45 2.66
CA ILE A 129 -14.33 5.03 3.01
C ILE A 129 -14.64 4.25 1.74
N LEU A 130 -13.79 3.28 1.40
CA LEU A 130 -13.94 2.40 0.25
C LEU A 130 -14.04 0.95 0.72
N LYS A 131 -14.78 0.14 -0.03
CA LYS A 131 -14.85 -1.31 0.16
C LYS A 131 -14.23 -2.00 -1.06
N LEU A 132 -13.30 -2.90 -0.80
CA LEU A 132 -12.72 -3.80 -1.78
C LEU A 132 -13.23 -5.22 -1.53
N ASP A 133 -13.32 -6.03 -2.57
CA ASP A 133 -13.55 -7.46 -2.48
C ASP A 133 -12.27 -8.21 -2.03
N SER A 134 -12.34 -9.53 -1.92
CA SER A 134 -11.20 -10.37 -1.50
C SER A 134 -10.02 -10.35 -2.48
N ASN A 135 -10.26 -9.94 -3.73
CA ASN A 135 -9.24 -9.79 -4.76
C ASN A 135 -8.66 -8.37 -4.80
N GLY A 136 -9.14 -7.47 -3.92
CA GLY A 136 -8.75 -6.06 -3.89
C GLY A 136 -9.48 -5.20 -4.92
N GLU A 137 -10.50 -5.69 -5.61
CA GLU A 137 -11.28 -4.89 -6.56
C GLU A 137 -12.31 -4.04 -5.84
N LEU A 138 -12.51 -2.80 -6.31
CA LEU A 138 -13.50 -1.90 -5.72
C LEU A 138 -14.91 -2.50 -5.88
N CYS A 139 -15.59 -2.75 -4.76
CA CYS A 139 -17.00 -3.09 -4.78
C CYS A 139 -17.79 -1.90 -5.35
N LYS A 140 -18.56 -2.12 -6.43
CA LYS A 140 -19.39 -1.07 -7.02
C LYS A 140 -20.39 -0.56 -5.98
N GLN A 141 -20.45 0.76 -5.79
CA GLN A 141 -21.59 1.45 -5.15
C GLN A 141 -22.80 1.42 -6.07
#